data_AF-A0A368X5L8-F1
#
_entry.id   AF-A0A368X5L8-F1
#
_cell.length_a   1.000
_cell.length_b   1.000
_cell.length_c   1.000
_cell.angle_alpha   90.00
_cell.angle_beta   90.00
_cell.angle_gamma   90.00
#
_symmetry.space_group_name_H-M   'P 1'
#
loop_
_entity.id
_entity.type
_entity.pdbx_description
1 polymer ?
#
loop_
_entity_poly.entity_id
_entity_poly.type
_entity_poly.pdbx_seq_one_letter_code
_entity_poly.pdbx_strand_id
1 'polypeptide(L)' 'MRPETLPENRDRFDRDWCHDYVVAHGEGRPTEEAYELAEKLYRNGDSYADIAFEVVARGMTIDSEVES' A
#
# COMPACT_ATOMS: atom_id res chain seq x y z
N MET A 1 3.45 -16.71 10.27
CA MET A 1 2.18 -15.96 10.27
C MET A 1 2.46 -14.61 10.92
N ARG A 2 2.32 -13.51 10.18
CA ARG A 2 2.34 -12.15 10.78
C ARG A 2 1.01 -11.96 11.56
N PRO A 3 1.02 -11.26 12.70
CA PRO A 3 -0.15 -11.16 13.58
C PRO A 3 -1.33 -10.45 12.91
N GLU A 4 -2.55 -10.93 13.20
CA GLU A 4 -3.86 -10.51 12.67
C GLU A 4 -4.36 -9.13 13.19
N THR A 5 -3.47 -8.33 13.76
CA THR A 5 -3.82 -7.04 14.36
C THR A 5 -3.22 -5.93 13.52
N LEU A 6 -4.09 -5.10 12.94
CA LEU A 6 -3.75 -3.76 12.42
C LEU A 6 -2.79 -3.08 13.41
N PRO A 7 -1.77 -2.33 12.93
CA PRO A 7 -0.79 -1.73 13.81
C PRO A 7 -1.49 -0.99 14.96
N GLU A 8 -1.11 -1.31 16.20
CA GLU A 8 -1.70 -0.73 17.43
C GLU A 8 -1.61 0.81 17.45
N ASN A 9 -0.79 1.37 16.56
CA ASN A 9 -0.57 2.78 16.37
C ASN A 9 -1.29 3.26 15.09
N ARG A 10 -2.61 3.48 15.18
CA ARG A 10 -3.41 4.05 14.08
C ARG A 10 -2.87 5.42 13.62
N ASP A 11 -2.05 6.09 14.41
CA ASP A 11 -1.46 7.39 14.07
C ASP A 11 -0.23 7.29 13.14
N ARG A 12 0.30 6.09 12.88
CA ARG A 12 1.48 5.92 12.03
C ARG A 12 1.20 5.01 10.84
N PHE A 13 1.38 5.56 9.64
CA PHE A 13 1.31 4.82 8.39
C PHE A 13 2.35 3.70 8.37
N ASP A 14 1.91 2.49 8.06
CA ASP A 14 2.73 1.29 7.96
C ASP A 14 2.92 0.92 6.48
N ARG A 15 4.16 1.09 6.01
CA ARG A 15 4.55 0.81 4.62
C ARG A 15 4.44 -0.67 4.28
N ASP A 16 4.74 -1.57 5.22
CA ASP A 16 4.67 -3.03 4.99
C ASP A 16 3.21 -3.46 4.81
N TRP A 17 2.29 -2.93 5.63
CA TRP A 17 0.86 -3.20 5.47
C TRP A 17 0.32 -2.65 4.16
N CYS A 18 0.69 -1.42 3.78
CA CYS A 18 0.32 -0.87 2.48
C CYS A 18 0.84 -1.74 1.33
N HIS A 19 2.08 -2.23 1.44
CA HIS A 19 2.69 -3.12 0.45
C HIS A 19 1.89 -4.43 0.30
N ASP A 20 1.59 -5.10 1.43
CA ASP A 20 0.85 -6.36 1.44
C ASP A 20 -0.54 -6.20 0.80
N TYR A 21 -1.23 -5.09 1.06
CA TYR A 21 -2.52 -4.79 0.44
C TYR A 21 -2.40 -4.52 -1.07
N VAL A 22 -1.44 -3.71 -1.51
CA VAL A 22 -1.24 -3.42 -2.95
C VAL A 22 -0.85 -4.70 -3.71
N VAL A 23 0.04 -5.51 -3.15
CA VAL A 23 0.44 -6.79 -3.76
C VAL A 23 -0.72 -7.79 -3.81
N ALA A 24 -1.61 -7.78 -2.81
CA ALA A 24 -2.81 -8.64 -2.82
C ALA A 24 -3.77 -8.32 -4.00
N HIS A 25 -3.70 -7.11 -4.56
CA HIS A 25 -4.43 -6.76 -5.79
C HIS A 25 -3.79 -7.29 -7.08
N GLY A 26 -2.56 -7.82 -7.02
CA GLY A 26 -1.92 -8.55 -8.12
C GLY A 26 -1.18 -7.69 -9.15
N GLU A 27 -1.01 -6.39 -8.90
CA GLU A 27 -0.51 -5.42 -9.89
C GLU A 27 0.97 -5.02 -9.66
N GLY A 28 1.71 -5.79 -8.86
CA GLY A 28 3.13 -5.54 -8.57
C GLY A 28 3.38 -4.76 -7.27
N ARG A 29 4.56 -4.14 -7.18
CA ARG A 29 5.00 -3.43 -5.95
C ARG A 29 4.66 -1.94 -6.04
N PRO A 30 4.17 -1.30 -4.97
CA PRO A 30 3.98 0.14 -4.94
C PRO A 30 5.31 0.90 -5.15
N THR A 31 5.28 1.99 -5.91
CA THR A 31 6.42 2.91 -6.06
C THR A 31 6.63 3.78 -4.80
N GLU A 32 7.76 4.50 -4.71
CA GLU A 32 7.93 5.49 -3.63
C GLU A 32 6.85 6.59 -3.66
N GLU A 33 6.44 7.05 -4.85
CA GLU A 33 5.32 7.99 -5.00
C GLU A 33 4.00 7.40 -4.50
N ALA A 34 3.78 6.09 -4.69
CA ALA A 34 2.62 5.40 -4.13
C ALA A 34 2.61 5.44 -2.61
N TYR A 35 3.77 5.24 -1.95
CA TYR A 35 3.86 5.33 -0.49
C TYR A 35 3.63 6.75 0.03
N GLU A 36 4.10 7.78 -0.68
CA GLU A 36 3.84 9.17 -0.30
C GLU A 36 2.35 9.53 -0.42
N LEU A 37 1.67 9.04 -1.46
CA LEU A 37 0.23 9.19 -1.62
C LEU A 37 -0.52 8.42 -0.54
N ALA A 38 -0.13 7.17 -0.31
CA ALA A 38 -0.71 6.29 0.70
C ALA A 38 -0.63 6.91 2.10
N GLU A 39 0.51 7.50 2.46
CA GLU A 39 0.66 8.19 3.75
C GLU A 39 -0.28 9.41 3.87
N LYS A 40 -0.48 10.17 2.80
CA LYS A 40 -1.42 11.31 2.79
C LYS A 40 -2.87 10.85 2.96
N LEU A 41 -3.27 9.82 2.23
CA LEU A 41 -4.62 9.22 2.32
C LEU A 41 -4.86 8.63 3.72
N TYR A 42 -3.87 7.89 4.24
CA TYR A 42 -3.95 7.34 5.59
C TYR A 42 -4.15 8.42 6.65
N ARG A 43 -3.44 9.55 6.54
CA ARG A 43 -3.63 10.72 7.44
C ARG A 43 -4.99 11.39 7.29
N ASN A 44 -5.66 11.24 6.13
CA ASN A 44 -7.03 11.70 5.92
C ASN A 44 -8.08 10.71 6.47
N GLY A 45 -7.65 9.53 6.93
CA GLY A 45 -8.51 8.50 7.51
C GLY A 45 -8.90 7.38 6.54
N ASP A 46 -8.31 7.32 5.34
CA ASP A 46 -8.53 6.24 4.38
C ASP A 46 -7.96 4.91 4.90
N SER A 47 -8.65 3.80 4.60
CA SER A 47 -8.19 2.47 4.98
C SER A 47 -7.10 1.96 4.02
N TYR A 48 -6.29 1.00 4.45
CA TYR A 48 -5.29 0.35 3.57
C TYR A 48 -5.92 -0.29 2.32
N ALA A 49 -7.19 -0.70 2.39
CA ALA A 49 -7.93 -1.22 1.25
C ALA A 49 -8.25 -0.13 0.21
N ASP A 50 -8.74 1.03 0.68
CA ASP A 50 -9.05 2.17 -0.20
C ASP A 50 -7.77 2.75 -0.81
N ILE A 51 -6.72 2.84 -0.01
CA ILE A 51 -5.38 3.27 -0.44
C ILE A 51 -4.82 2.34 -1.52
N ALA A 52 -4.87 1.03 -1.30
CA ALA A 52 -4.37 0.07 -2.27
C ALA A 52 -5.16 0.12 -3.58
N PHE A 53 -6.48 0.24 -3.51
CA PHE A 53 -7.33 0.44 -4.68
C PHE A 53 -6.93 1.71 -5.45
N GLU A 54 -6.71 2.83 -4.77
CA GLU A 54 -6.32 4.09 -5.41
C GLU A 54 -4.91 4.02 -6.04
N VAL A 55 -3.95 3.41 -5.35
CA VAL A 55 -2.58 3.19 -5.87
C VAL A 55 -2.61 2.36 -7.16
N VAL A 56 -3.38 1.28 -7.16
CA VAL A 56 -3.57 0.40 -8.33
C VAL A 56 -4.32 1.13 -9.45
N ALA A 57 -5.41 1.81 -9.13
CA ALA A 57 -6.21 2.54 -10.11
C ALA A 57 -5.42 3.66 -10.81
N ARG A 58 -4.41 4.24 -10.12
CA ARG A 58 -3.48 5.23 -10.70
C ARG A 58 -2.31 4.62 -11.46
N GLY A 59 -2.17 3.29 -11.47
CA GLY A 59 -1.03 2.61 -12.08
C GLY A 59 0.30 2.96 -11.40
N MET A 60 0.27 3.24 -10.09
CA MET A 60 1.48 3.57 -9.30
C MET A 60 2.17 2.30 -8.76
N THR A 61 2.08 1.21 -9.51
CA THR A 61 2.74 -0.05 -9.22
C THR A 61 3.79 -0.32 -10.29
N ILE A 62 4.93 -0.87 -9.84
CA ILE A 62 5.96 -1.40 -10.71
C ILE A 62 5.77 -2.91 -10.80
N ASP A 63 5.59 -3.38 -12.03
CA ASP A 63 5.61 -4.80 -12.32
C ASP A 63 6.99 -5.35 -11.91
N SER A 64 6.99 -6.39 -11.08
CA SER A 64 8.25 -7.04 -10.71
C SER A 64 8.79 -7.93 -11.84
N GLU A 65 8.09 -8.05 -12.97
CA GLU A 65 8.60 -8.64 -14.21
C GLU A 65 9.51 -7.67 -14.97
N VAL A 66 10.65 -7.31 -14.37
CA VAL A 66 11.82 -6.83 -15.14
C VAL A 66 13.09 -7.52 -14.64
N GLU A 67 13.06 -8.85 -14.57
CA GLU A 67 14.29 -9.65 -14.56
C GLU A 67 14.46 -10.20 -15.99
N SER A 68 15.55 -9.77 -16.64
CA SER A 68 15.91 -10.04 -18.04
C SER A 68 16.26 -11.50 -18.34
#